data_AF-A0A2N2NLS1-F1
#
_entry.id   AF-A0A2N2NLS1-F1
#
_cell.length_a   1.000
_cell.length_b   1.000
_cell.length_c   1.000
_cell.angle_alpha   90.00
_cell.angle_beta   90.00
_cell.angle_gamma   90.00
#
_symmetry.space_group_name_H-M   'P 1'
#
loop_
_entity.id
_entity.type
_entity.pdbx_description
1 polymer ?
#
loop_
_entity_poly.entity_id
_entity_poly.type
_entity_poly.pdbx_seq_one_letter_code
_entity_poly.pdbx_strand_id
1 'polypeptide(L)' 'MLQITLNEEEKITLRDLLQCCLSELRVEIHHTDDMDFKDMLKNRKKVLVKILEELSVGDEQSEPTCR' A
#
# COMPACT_ATOMS: atom_id res chain seq x y z
N MET A 1 7.49 9.46 -19.26
CA MET A 1 7.40 8.74 -17.97
C MET A 1 8.40 9.42 -17.04
N LEU A 2 7.99 9.81 -15.84
CA LEU A 2 8.88 10.42 -14.85
C LEU A 2 9.49 9.29 -14.02
N GLN A 3 10.82 9.27 -13.89
CA GLN A 3 11.52 8.34 -13.01
C GLN A 3 11.84 9.08 -11.70
N ILE A 4 11.43 8.49 -10.58
CA ILE A 4 11.75 8.99 -9.25
C ILE A 4 12.75 8.02 -8.64
N THR A 5 13.86 8.54 -8.13
CA THR A 5 14.85 7.76 -7.40
C THR A 5 14.59 7.93 -5.92
N LEU A 6 14.32 6.84 -5.23
CA LEU A 6 14.15 6.82 -3.77
C LEU A 6 15.40 6.22 -3.13
N ASN A 7 15.92 6.87 -2.09
CA ASN A 7 16.95 6.29 -1.24
C ASN A 7 16.35 5.21 -0.32
N GLU A 8 17.17 4.50 0.45
CA GLU A 8 16.73 3.39 1.31
C GLU A 8 15.73 3.84 2.38
N GLU A 9 15.97 4.97 3.05
CA GLU A 9 15.08 5.51 4.08
C GLU A 9 13.71 5.91 3.50
N GLU A 10 13.70 6.56 2.33
CA GLU A 10 12.48 6.93 1.60
C GLU A 10 11.69 5.68 1.16
N LYS A 11 12.38 4.63 0.70
CA LYS A 11 11.73 3.35 0.34
C LYS A 11 11.10 2.68 1.56
N ILE A 12 11.81 2.60 2.68
CA ILE A 12 11.32 2.00 3.92
C ILE A 12 10.10 2.80 4.41
N THR A 13 10.22 4.11 4.50
CA THR A 13 9.14 5.00 4.95
C THR A 13 7.88 4.84 4.08
N LEU A 14 8.05 4.80 2.75
CA LEU A 14 6.94 4.62 1.82
C LEU A 14 6.33 3.21 1.92
N ARG A 15 7.16 2.17 2.06
CA ARG A 15 6.72 0.78 2.25
C ARG A 15 5.84 0.65 3.49
N ASP A 16 6.30 1.17 4.62
CA ASP A 16 5.58 1.12 5.90
C ASP A 16 4.24 1.85 5.81
N LEU A 17 4.24 3.07 5.25
CA LEU A 17 3.01 3.85 5.06
C LEU A 17 1.99 3.09 4.19
N LEU A 18 2.45 2.50 3.07
CA LEU A 18 1.59 1.72 2.19
C LEU A 18 1.00 0.49 2.89
N GLN A 19 1.79 -0.22 3.71
CA GLN A 19 1.31 -1.36 4.48
C GLN A 19 0.25 -0.98 5.52
N CYS A 20 0.41 0.17 6.20
CA CYS A 20 -0.59 0.66 7.15
C CYS A 20 -1.87 1.07 6.43
N CYS A 21 -1.76 1.85 5.36
CA CYS A 21 -2.92 2.23 4.54
C CYS A 21 -3.66 1.00 3.98
N LEU A 22 -2.94 -0.04 3.53
CA LEU A 22 -3.55 -1.27 3.05
C LEU A 22 -4.30 -2.04 4.15
N SER A 23 -3.78 -2.01 5.37
CA SER A 23 -4.42 -2.64 6.53
C SER A 23 -5.71 -1.93 6.91
N GLU A 24 -5.71 -0.59 6.97
CA GLU A 24 -6.89 0.23 7.21
C GLU A 24 -7.92 0.07 6.09
N LEU A 25 -7.47 0.13 4.83
CA LEU A 25 -8.34 -0.02 3.66
C LEU A 25 -9.03 -1.38 3.62
N ARG A 26 -8.38 -2.45 4.10
CA ARG A 26 -9.02 -3.76 4.25
C ARG A 26 -10.19 -3.70 5.24
N VAL A 27 -10.02 -3.00 6.36
CA VAL A 27 -11.07 -2.80 7.37
C VAL A 27 -12.20 -1.93 6.81
N GLU A 28 -11.87 -0.87 6.08
CA GLU A 28 -12.86 0.02 5.44
C GLU A 28 -13.70 -0.71 4.38
N ILE A 29 -13.06 -1.51 3.51
CA ILE A 29 -13.77 -2.35 2.53
C ILE A 29 -14.72 -3.33 3.22
N HIS A 30 -14.31 -3.92 4.34
CA HIS A 30 -15.13 -4.86 5.08
C HIS A 30 -16.40 -4.19 5.62
N HIS A 31 -16.29 -2.98 6.17
CA HIS A 31 -17.39 -2.23 6.77
C HIS A 31 -18.19 -1.36 5.78
N THR A 32 -17.82 -1.37 4.50
CA THR A 32 -18.56 -0.64 3.46
C THR A 32 -19.68 -1.49 2.88
N ASP A 33 -20.91 -0.99 2.98
CA ASP A 33 -22.11 -1.60 2.41
C ASP A 33 -22.48 -1.07 1.01
N ASP A 34 -22.07 0.16 0.67
CA ASP A 34 -22.26 0.72 -0.66
C ASP A 34 -21.33 0.03 -1.67
N MET A 35 -21.92 -0.67 -2.65
CA MET A 35 -21.18 -1.51 -3.59
C MET A 35 -20.27 -0.70 -4.53
N ASP A 36 -20.73 0.46 -5.01
CA ASP A 36 -19.95 1.30 -5.92
C ASP A 36 -18.75 1.92 -5.20
N PHE A 37 -18.97 2.38 -3.96
CA PHE A 37 -17.90 2.87 -3.10
C PHE A 37 -16.90 1.75 -2.76
N LYS A 38 -17.40 0.55 -2.46
CA LYS A 38 -16.57 -0.63 -2.17
C LYS A 38 -15.67 -1.00 -3.36
N ASP A 39 -16.17 -0.89 -4.59
CA ASP A 39 -15.38 -1.15 -5.79
C ASP A 39 -14.32 -0.07 -6.05
N MET A 40 -14.62 1.19 -5.74
CA MET A 40 -13.62 2.25 -5.72
C MET A 40 -12.50 1.93 -4.71
N LEU A 41 -12.84 1.51 -3.49
CA LEU A 41 -11.85 1.13 -2.46
C LEU A 41 -10.99 -0.06 -2.90
N LYS A 42 -11.59 -1.09 -3.52
CA LYS A 42 -10.84 -2.23 -4.08
C LYS A 42 -9.87 -1.79 -5.17
N ASN A 43 -10.26 -0.84 -6.03
CA ASN A 43 -9.37 -0.32 -7.06
C ASN A 43 -8.19 0.46 -6.45
N ARG A 44 -8.43 1.28 -5.42
CA ARG A 44 -7.35 1.92 -4.66
C ARG A 44 -6.40 0.87 -4.07
N LYS A 45 -6.94 -0.19 -3.45
CA LYS A 45 -6.15 -1.29 -2.90
C LYS A 45 -5.22 -1.90 -3.95
N LYS A 46 -5.72 -2.19 -5.16
CA LYS A 46 -4.92 -2.76 -6.26
C LYS A 46 -3.75 -1.86 -6.63
N VAL A 47 -3.96 -0.55 -6.72
CA VAL A 47 -2.90 0.41 -7.05
C VAL A 47 -1.83 0.42 -5.96
N LEU A 48 -2.22 0.49 -4.68
CA LEU A 48 -1.29 0.52 -3.56
C LEU A 48 -0.49 -0.79 -3.44
N VAL A 49 -1.14 -1.95 -3.65
CA VAL A 49 -0.47 -3.27 -3.70
C VAL A 49 0.60 -3.28 -4.79
N LYS A 50 0.26 -2.82 -6.00
CA LYS A 50 1.21 -2.77 -7.11
C LYS A 50 2.43 -1.90 -6.79
N ILE A 51 2.22 -0.73 -6.20
CA ILE A 51 3.33 0.15 -5.79
C ILE A 51 4.20 -0.54 -4.73
N LEU A 52 3.58 -1.18 -3.74
CA LEU A 52 4.29 -1.90 -2.69
C LEU A 52 5.13 -3.06 -3.25
N GLU A 53 4.58 -3.83 -4.21
CA GLU A 53 5.29 -4.89 -4.92
C GLU A 53 6.51 -4.34 -5.66
N GLU A 54 6.36 -3.25 -6.42
CA GLU A 54 7.47 -2.58 -7.13
C GLU A 54 8.57 -2.09 -6.18
N LEU A 55 8.21 -1.66 -4.96
CA LEU A 55 9.16 -1.26 -3.91
C LEU A 55 9.81 -2.44 -3.18
N SER A 56 9.26 -3.65 -3.30
CA SER A 56 9.73 -4.85 -2.58
C SER A 56 10.59 -5.76 -3.47
N VAL A 57 10.68 -5.50 -4.78
CA VAL A 57 11.64 -6.13 -5.68
C VAL A 57 13.06 -5.64 -5.33
N GLY A 58 13.64 -6.17 -4.24
CA GLY A 58 15.00 -5.86 -3.81
C GLY A 58 15.30 -6.00 -2.32
N ASP A 59 14.30 -6.09 -1.44
CA ASP A 59 14.49 -6.20 0.02
C ASP A 59 13.59 -7.28 0.62
N GLU A 60 14.17 -8.28 1.28
CA GLU A 60 13.44 -9.35 1.97
C GLU A 60 13.14 -9.06 3.45
N GLN A 61 13.47 -7.89 4.01
CA GLN A 61 13.47 -7.73 5.47
C GLN A 61 13.00 -6.33 5.91
N SER A 62 11.70 -6.20 6.17
CA SER A 62 11.15 -5.20 7.09
C SER A 62 9.82 -5.74 7.62
N GLU A 63 9.74 -6.04 8.91
CA GLU A 63 8.47 -6.38 9.56
C GLU A 63 7.54 -5.17 9.51
N PRO A 64 6.23 -5.33 9.21
CA PRO A 64 5.30 -4.21 9.15
C PRO A 64 5.21 -3.53 10.51
N THR A 65 5.57 -2.25 10.58
CA THR A 65 5.59 -1.43 11.79
C THR A 65 4.18 -1.00 12.26
N CYS A 66 3.13 -1.41 11.56
CA CYS A 66 1.75 -1.04 11.86
C CYS A 66 1.24 -1.80 13.09
N ARG A 67 1.18 -1.09 14.22
CA ARG A 67 0.72 -1.58 15.51
C ARG A 67 -0.74 -1.28 15.76
#